data_AF-A0AAD4WBA7-F1
#
_entry.id   AF-A0AAD4WBA7-F1
#
_cell.length_a   1.000
_cell.length_b   1.000
_cell.length_c   1.000
_cell.angle_alpha   90.00
_cell.angle_beta   90.00
_cell.angle_gamma   90.00
#
_symmetry.space_group_name_H-M   'P 1'
#
loop_
_entity.id
_entity.type
_entity.pdbx_description
1 polymer ?
#
loop_
_entity_poly.entity_id
_entity_poly.type
_entity_poly.pdbx_seq_one_letter_code
_entity_poly.pdbx_strand_id
1 'polypeptide(L)'
;MYKEYDVAKARTVKEKILDDFFWADIDYILSFSSLIYEMLRLSDTDMPCLHLVYEWWNSMFEKMKTTIYHKELNQPTQESKFFDVGLEILVERWTKSTTPLHCLAHSLNPK
;
A
#
# COMPACT_ATOMS: atom_id res chain seq x y z
N MET A 1 -25.92 30.18 -22.92
CA MET A 1 -24.91 29.24 -23.44
C MET A 1 -24.29 28.48 -22.28
N TYR A 2 -24.85 27.32 -21.93
CA TYR A 2 -24.07 26.31 -21.21
C TYR A 2 -23.01 25.83 -22.19
N LYS A 3 -21.74 26.07 -21.87
CA LYS A 3 -20.60 25.88 -22.78
C LYS A 3 -20.54 24.41 -23.21
N GLU A 4 -20.63 24.13 -24.51
CA GLU A 4 -20.52 22.79 -25.11
C GLU A 4 -19.26 22.02 -24.67
N TYR A 5 -18.23 22.74 -24.22
CA TYR A 5 -17.02 22.20 -23.56
C TYR A 5 -17.29 21.36 -22.31
N ASP A 6 -18.42 21.54 -21.64
CA ASP A 6 -18.79 20.81 -20.43
C ASP A 6 -19.48 19.47 -20.76
N VAL A 7 -20.21 19.41 -21.88
CA VAL A 7 -20.97 18.21 -22.30
C VAL A 7 -20.03 17.08 -22.71
N ALA A 8 -18.97 17.38 -23.47
CA ALA A 8 -17.98 16.38 -23.87
C ALA A 8 -17.20 15.83 -22.66
N LYS A 9 -16.80 16.70 -21.72
CA LYS A 9 -16.13 16.29 -20.47
C LYS A 9 -17.05 15.45 -19.58
N ALA A 10 -18.30 15.89 -19.39
CA ALA A 10 -19.29 15.15 -18.63
C ALA A 10 -19.56 13.77 -19.22
N ARG A 11 -19.57 13.64 -20.56
CA ARG A 11 -19.65 12.34 -21.24
C ARG A 11 -18.44 11.47 -20.92
N THR A 12 -17.22 11.97 -21.06
CA THR A 12 -16.00 11.20 -20.73
C THR A 12 -15.96 10.75 -19.26
N VAL A 13 -16.34 11.64 -18.34
CA VAL A 13 -16.42 11.30 -16.90
C VAL A 13 -17.47 10.21 -16.67
N LYS A 14 -18.65 10.33 -17.28
CA LYS A 14 -19.69 9.31 -17.20
C LYS A 14 -19.22 7.96 -17.74
N GLU A 15 -18.56 7.96 -18.91
CA GLU A 15 -18.01 6.74 -19.51
C GLU A 15 -16.96 6.09 -18.59
N LYS A 16 -16.10 6.89 -17.94
CA LYS A 16 -15.09 6.36 -17.02
C LYS A 16 -15.66 5.86 -15.70
N ILE A 17 -16.70 6.50 -15.18
CA ILE A 17 -17.41 6.03 -13.97
C ILE A 17 -18.16 4.72 -14.23
N LEU A 18 -18.55 4.44 -15.47
CA LEU A 18 -19.23 3.20 -15.85
C LEU A 18 -18.24 2.10 -16.33
N ASP A 19 -16.94 2.36 -16.29
CA ASP A 19 -15.90 1.43 -16.72
C ASP A 19 -15.53 0.48 -15.57
N ASP A 20 -15.94 -0.79 -15.67
CA ASP A 20 -15.65 -1.80 -14.65
C ASP A 20 -14.14 -2.09 -14.51
N PHE A 21 -13.36 -1.97 -15.59
CA PHE A 21 -11.91 -2.17 -15.53
C PHE A 21 -11.23 -1.04 -14.76
N PHE A 22 -11.72 0.19 -14.92
CA PHE A 22 -11.25 1.31 -14.10
C PHE A 22 -11.46 1.05 -12.61
N TRP A 23 -12.64 0.58 -12.22
CA TRP A 23 -12.91 0.25 -10.82
C TRP A 23 -12.07 -0.93 -10.32
N ALA A 24 -11.81 -1.92 -11.16
CA ALA A 24 -10.91 -3.03 -10.81
C ALA A 24 -9.47 -2.56 -10.53
N ASP A 25 -8.97 -1.59 -11.30
CA ASP A 25 -7.66 -0.95 -11.07
C ASP A 25 -7.65 -0.13 -9.78
N ILE A 26 -8.73 0.61 -9.50
CA ILE A 26 -8.89 1.36 -8.24
C ILE A 26 -8.93 0.41 -7.04
N ASP A 27 -9.70 -0.68 -7.12
CA ASP A 27 -9.75 -1.71 -6.08
C ASP A 27 -8.38 -2.34 -5.86
N TYR A 28 -7.61 -2.57 -6.94
CA TYR A 28 -6.24 -3.05 -6.83
C TYR A 28 -5.35 -2.05 -6.07
N ILE A 29 -5.38 -0.76 -6.41
CA ILE A 29 -4.61 0.27 -5.71
C ILE A 29 -5.00 0.37 -4.23
N LEU A 30 -6.30 0.32 -3.93
CA LEU A 30 -6.81 0.33 -2.56
C LEU A 30 -6.38 -0.91 -1.77
N SER A 31 -6.33 -2.07 -2.41
CA SER A 31 -6.02 -3.34 -1.74
C SER A 31 -4.62 -3.35 -1.11
N PHE A 32 -3.61 -2.75 -1.74
CA PHE A 32 -2.27 -2.70 -1.16
C PHE A 32 -2.04 -1.43 -0.31
N SER A 33 -2.58 -0.28 -0.72
CA SER A 33 -2.42 0.98 0.03
C SER A 33 -3.12 0.95 1.39
N SER A 34 -4.22 0.20 1.51
CA SER A 34 -4.91 -0.04 2.78
C SER A 34 -4.00 -0.72 3.82
N LEU A 35 -3.11 -1.64 3.40
CA LEU A 35 -2.18 -2.33 4.29
C LEU A 35 -1.14 -1.36 4.88
N ILE A 36 -0.64 -0.42 4.06
CA ILE A 36 0.27 0.64 4.49
C ILE A 36 -0.44 1.55 5.49
N TYR A 37 -1.65 1.98 5.15
CA TYR A 37 -2.47 2.84 6.00
C TYR A 37 -2.80 2.19 7.35
N GLU A 38 -3.14 0.90 7.36
CA GLU A 38 -3.41 0.13 8.57
C GLU A 38 -2.19 0.08 9.49
N MET A 39 -1.00 -0.20 8.95
CA MET A 39 0.25 -0.22 9.72
C MET A 39 0.57 1.14 10.34
N LEU A 40 0.37 2.23 9.58
CA LEU A 40 0.56 3.59 10.09
C LEU A 40 -0.42 3.89 11.23
N ARG A 41 -1.70 3.51 11.09
CA ARG A 41 -2.70 3.69 12.14
C ARG A 41 -2.41 2.88 13.41
N LEU A 42 -1.89 1.66 13.28
CA LEU A 42 -1.48 0.86 14.44
C LEU A 42 -0.32 1.51 15.20
N SER A 43 0.57 2.18 14.47
CA SER A 43 1.73 2.88 15.01
C SER A 43 1.39 4.26 15.58
N ASP A 44 0.32 4.89 15.09
CA ASP A 44 -0.17 6.21 15.52
C ASP A 44 -1.11 6.10 16.73
N THR A 45 -0.57 5.61 17.85
CA THR A 45 -1.30 5.49 19.11
C THR A 45 -0.46 6.01 20.28
N ASP A 46 -1.12 6.48 21.34
CA ASP A 46 -0.44 6.89 22.59
C ASP A 46 0.04 5.68 23.43
N MET A 47 -0.23 4.45 22.96
CA MET A 47 0.17 3.23 23.64
C MET A 47 1.64 2.90 23.32
N PRO A 48 2.39 2.27 24.24
CA PRO A 48 3.77 1.85 23.98
C PRO A 48 3.80 0.72 22.94
N CYS A 49 3.83 1.08 21.66
CA CYS A 49 3.74 0.16 20.53
C CYS A 49 5.04 0.01 19.74
N LEU A 50 6.10 0.73 20.13
CA LEU A 50 7.37 0.76 19.39
C LEU A 50 7.97 -0.64 19.13
N HIS A 51 7.80 -1.56 20.08
CA HIS A 51 8.28 -2.93 19.99
C HIS A 51 7.55 -3.78 18.92
N LEU A 52 6.33 -3.37 18.53
CA LEU A 52 5.48 -4.03 17.54
C LEU A 52 5.67 -3.48 16.12
N VAL A 53 6.26 -2.30 15.99
CA VAL A 53 6.43 -1.61 14.69
C VAL A 53 7.16 -2.47 13.65
N TYR A 54 8.17 -3.24 14.07
CA TYR A 54 8.85 -4.21 13.19
C TYR A 54 7.95 -5.37 12.75
N GLU A 55 7.15 -5.91 13.68
CA GLU A 55 6.24 -7.01 13.38
C GLU A 55 5.14 -6.56 12.42
N TRP A 56 4.57 -5.37 12.65
CA TRP A 56 3.56 -4.79 11.76
C TRP A 56 4.13 -4.45 10.40
N TRP A 57 5.33 -3.89 10.32
CA TRP A 57 6.03 -3.68 9.05
C TRP A 57 6.18 -4.98 8.27
N ASN A 58 6.70 -6.03 8.93
CA ASN A 58 6.93 -7.32 8.28
C ASN A 58 5.60 -7.97 7.84
N SER A 59 4.57 -7.92 8.69
CA SER A 59 3.24 -8.44 8.35
C SER A 59 2.61 -7.68 7.18
N MET A 60 2.68 -6.35 7.20
CA MET A 60 2.21 -5.48 6.11
C MET A 60 2.94 -5.81 4.81
N PHE A 61 4.27 -5.95 4.86
CA PHE A 61 5.09 -6.28 3.69
C PHE A 61 4.71 -7.63 3.07
N GLU A 62 4.59 -8.69 3.88
CA GLU A 62 4.21 -10.03 3.40
C GLU A 62 2.78 -10.06 2.81
N LYS A 63 1.84 -9.35 3.46
CA LYS A 63 0.47 -9.21 2.92
C LYS A 63 0.47 -8.44 1.60
N MET A 64 1.20 -7.33 1.52
CA MET A 64 1.28 -6.50 0.31
C MET A 64 1.85 -7.30 -0.86
N LYS A 65 2.93 -8.04 -0.61
CA LYS A 65 3.53 -8.99 -1.54
C LYS A 65 2.48 -9.98 -2.04
N THR A 66 1.78 -10.64 -1.13
CA THR A 66 0.73 -11.61 -1.47
C THR A 66 -0.39 -10.97 -2.31
N THR A 67 -0.87 -9.79 -1.93
CA THR A 67 -1.94 -9.07 -2.65
C THR A 67 -1.54 -8.71 -4.08
N ILE A 68 -0.31 -8.22 -4.29
CA ILE A 68 0.19 -7.84 -5.61
C ILE A 68 0.38 -9.08 -6.49
N TYR A 69 1.07 -10.11 -6.00
CA TYR A 69 1.25 -11.35 -6.77
C TYR A 69 -0.07 -12.07 -7.08
N HIS A 70 -1.05 -12.02 -6.16
CA HIS A 70 -2.37 -12.61 -6.38
C HIS A 70 -3.24 -11.81 -7.35
N LYS A 71 -2.97 -10.52 -7.56
CA LYS A 71 -3.70 -9.69 -8.55
C LYS A 71 -3.06 -9.77 -9.94
N GLU A 72 -1.75 -9.95 -10.01
CA GLU A 72 -1.02 -10.03 -11.29
C GLU A 72 -0.96 -11.47 -11.89
N LEU A 73 -1.25 -12.51 -11.10
CA LEU A 73 -1.46 -13.94 -11.44
C LEU A 73 -0.65 -14.56 -12.59
N ASN A 74 0.40 -15.32 -12.24
CA ASN A 74 0.46 -16.80 -12.36
C ASN A 74 1.87 -17.39 -12.30
N GLN A 75 2.90 -16.60 -11.94
CA GLN A 75 4.21 -17.18 -11.67
C GLN A 75 4.85 -16.50 -10.45
N PRO A 76 5.08 -17.22 -9.34
CA PRO A 76 5.95 -16.72 -8.25
C PRO A 76 7.39 -16.45 -8.73
N THR A 77 7.69 -16.77 -9.99
CA THR A 77 8.96 -16.56 -10.69
C THR A 77 9.01 -15.33 -11.60
N GLN A 78 7.89 -14.63 -11.86
CA GLN A 78 7.92 -13.43 -12.69
C GLN A 78 7.98 -12.18 -11.78
N GLU A 79 9.11 -11.49 -11.82
CA GLU A 79 9.31 -10.23 -11.10
C GLU A 79 8.27 -9.20 -11.55
N SER A 80 7.54 -8.64 -10.58
CA SER A 80 6.58 -7.57 -10.83
C SER A 80 7.32 -6.25 -10.74
N LYS A 81 7.52 -5.58 -11.89
CA LYS A 81 8.14 -4.25 -11.91
C LYS A 81 7.39 -3.23 -11.06
N PHE A 82 6.07 -3.40 -10.91
CA PHE A 82 5.27 -2.56 -10.05
C PHE A 82 5.56 -2.83 -8.57
N PHE A 83 5.63 -4.12 -8.17
CA PHE A 83 6.05 -4.51 -6.83
C PHE A 83 7.45 -4.00 -6.51
N ASP A 84 8.41 -4.12 -7.44
CA ASP A 84 9.80 -3.72 -7.21
C ASP A 84 9.90 -2.22 -6.89
N VAL A 85 9.20 -1.37 -7.65
CA VAL A 85 9.15 0.08 -7.40
C VAL A 85 8.47 0.38 -6.07
N GLY A 86 7.34 -0.29 -5.77
CA GLY A 86 6.64 -0.12 -4.50
C GLY A 86 7.51 -0.53 -3.30
N LEU A 87 8.24 -1.64 -3.44
CA LEU A 87 9.16 -2.15 -2.45
C LEU A 87 10.35 -1.21 -2.24
N GLU A 88 10.94 -0.70 -3.32
CA GLU A 88 12.04 0.27 -3.25
C GLU A 88 11.62 1.51 -2.46
N ILE A 89 10.45 2.09 -2.77
CA ILE A 89 9.91 3.25 -2.06
C ILE A 89 9.70 2.94 -0.57
N LEU A 90 9.12 1.78 -0.27
CA LEU A 90 8.84 1.37 1.10
C LEU A 90 10.11 1.15 1.91
N VAL A 91 11.11 0.45 1.36
CA VAL A 91 12.40 0.23 2.02
C VAL A 91 13.17 1.54 2.18
N GLU A 92 13.17 2.41 1.16
CA GLU A 92 13.81 3.73 1.27
C GLU A 92 13.14 4.56 2.37
N ARG A 93 11.80 4.49 2.50
CA ARG A 93 11.08 5.19 3.56
C ARG A 93 11.39 4.59 4.94
N TRP A 94 11.36 3.27 5.05
CA TRP A 94 11.62 2.55 6.29
C TRP A 94 13.02 2.80 6.82
N THR A 95 14.03 2.67 5.95
CA THR A 95 15.45 2.89 6.32
C THR A 95 15.69 4.30 6.85
N LYS A 96 15.00 5.31 6.32
CA LYS A 96 15.04 6.70 6.84
C LYS A 96 14.35 6.85 8.20
N SER A 97 13.31 6.06 8.49
CA SER A 97 12.56 6.13 9.77
C SER A 97 13.10 5.19 10.83
N THR A 98 13.94 4.21 10.48
CA THR A 98 14.47 3.24 11.42
C THR A 98 15.53 3.91 12.30
N THR A 99 15.41 3.75 13.62
CA THR A 99 16.37 4.27 14.59
C THR A 99 16.88 3.13 15.47
N PRO A 100 18.07 3.24 16.10
CA PRO A 100 18.55 2.24 17.04
C PRO A 100 17.56 1.91 18.16
N LEU A 101 16.71 2.89 18.53
CA LEU A 101 15.66 2.71 19.53
C LEU A 101 14.60 1.70 19.08
N HIS A 102 14.21 1.71 17.79
CA HIS A 102 13.29 0.70 17.26
C HIS A 102 13.89 -0.71 17.38
N CYS A 103 15.16 -0.89 17.01
CA CYS A 103 15.85 -2.19 17.10
C CYS A 103 15.92 -2.69 18.54
N LEU A 104 16.22 -1.78 19.48
CA LEU A 104 16.30 -2.08 20.90
C LEU A 104 14.94 -2.48 21.46
N ALA A 105 13.88 -1.71 21.16
CA ALA A 105 12.52 -2.01 21.60
C ALA A 105 12.05 -3.38 21.12
N HIS A 106 12.36 -3.75 19.87
CA HIS A 106 12.04 -5.06 19.33
C HIS A 106 12.82 -6.19 20.03
N SER A 107 14.12 -5.98 20.26
CA SER A 107 15.01 -6.99 20.88
C SER A 107 14.71 -7.23 22.36
N LEU A 108 14.18 -6.22 23.05
CA LEU A 108 13.78 -6.29 24.45
C LEU A 108 12.33 -6.76 24.65
N ASN A 109 11.60 -7.05 23.58
CA ASN A 109 10.24 -7.58 23.68
C ASN A 109 10.29 -9.05 24.13
N PRO A 110 9.77 -9.41 25.32
CA PRO A 110 9.69 -10.81 25.75
C PRO A 110 8.78 -11.60 24.81
N LYS A 111 9.24 -12.77 24.37
CA LYS A 111 8.50 -13.67 23.48
C LYS A 111 7.60 -14.63 24.25
#